data_AF-A0A2B5XJ90-F1
#
_entry.id   AF-A0A2B5XJ90-F1
#
_cell.length_a   1.000
_cell.length_b   1.000
_cell.length_c   1.000
_cell.angle_alpha   90.00
_cell.angle_beta   90.00
_cell.angle_gamma   90.00
#
_symmetry.space_group_name_H-M   'P 1'
#
loop_
_entity.id
_entity.type
_entity.pdbx_description
1 polymer ?
#
loop_
_entity_poly.entity_id
_entity_poly.type
_entity_poly.pdbx_seq_one_letter_code
_entity_poly.pdbx_strand_id
1 'polypeptide(L)'
;MKKFLLVVITGCLIYFIGGFIAVKCGWLDSTSYNSWTAFVGGVATICGLIAFALPKLTPSDIKGVGSKSLQEFAQLADELASKESEIHSKATELLKLDKQKKIEFLVRKASLSVFLQDRIARNENRIIDLLHQKHNEEIVTLLNEVTESTNKLNVLNEEIQSNEHVDLLNEIINKSRNKEEINMSTVAEIMPFPFVGLFKILAKKTKL
;
A
#
# COMPACT_ATOMS: atom_id res chain seq x y z
N MET A 1 -36.71 -16.24 -54.62
CA MET A 1 -35.88 -17.18 -55.42
C MET A 1 -34.93 -18.04 -54.56
N LYS A 2 -34.19 -17.50 -53.58
CA LYS A 2 -33.27 -18.30 -52.72
C LYS A 2 -33.97 -19.43 -51.93
N LYS A 3 -35.15 -19.18 -51.35
CA LYS A 3 -35.94 -20.20 -50.62
C LYS A 3 -36.42 -21.33 -51.54
N PHE A 4 -36.77 -21.02 -52.79
CA PHE A 4 -37.19 -22.00 -53.80
C PHE A 4 -36.02 -22.90 -54.23
N LEU A 5 -34.85 -22.30 -54.50
CA LEU A 5 -33.61 -23.04 -54.80
C LEU A 5 -33.22 -23.99 -53.66
N LEU A 6 -33.33 -23.54 -52.42
CA LEU A 6 -33.02 -24.37 -51.25
C LEU A 6 -33.97 -25.57 -51.16
N VAL A 7 -35.27 -25.36 -51.32
CA VAL A 7 -36.28 -26.44 -51.32
C VAL A 7 -36.03 -27.44 -52.46
N VAL A 8 -35.65 -26.97 -53.66
CA VAL A 8 -35.32 -27.84 -54.80
C VAL A 8 -34.07 -28.69 -54.53
N ILE A 9 -33.01 -28.10 -53.97
CA ILE A 9 -31.77 -28.81 -53.63
C ILE A 9 -32.03 -29.85 -52.52
N THR A 10 -32.75 -29.47 -51.47
CA THR A 10 -33.10 -30.39 -50.38
C THR A 10 -34.01 -31.52 -50.88
N GLY A 11 -34.97 -31.24 -51.76
CA GLY A 11 -35.80 -32.26 -52.40
C GLY A 11 -35.00 -33.24 -53.26
N CYS A 12 -34.00 -32.76 -54.02
CA CYS A 12 -33.10 -33.63 -54.78
C CYS A 12 -32.29 -34.55 -53.87
N LEU A 13 -31.77 -34.04 -52.75
CA LEU A 13 -31.05 -34.84 -51.76
C LEU A 13 -31.91 -35.96 -51.17
N ILE A 14 -33.15 -35.64 -50.79
CA ILE A 14 -34.11 -36.63 -50.26
C ILE A 14 -34.44 -37.68 -51.32
N TYR A 15 -34.63 -37.28 -52.59
CA TYR A 15 -34.87 -38.19 -53.71
C TYR A 15 -33.69 -39.16 -53.93
N PHE A 16 -32.46 -38.66 -53.89
CA PHE A 16 -31.26 -39.50 -54.04
C PHE A 16 -31.09 -40.50 -52.90
N ILE A 17 -31.32 -40.06 -51.66
CA ILE A 17 -31.20 -40.93 -50.47
C ILE A 17 -32.33 -41.97 -50.48
N GLY A 18 -33.58 -41.54 -50.65
CA GLY A 18 -34.75 -42.42 -50.65
C GLY A 18 -34.77 -43.38 -51.82
N GLY A 19 -34.40 -42.92 -53.02
CA GLY A 19 -34.32 -43.75 -54.22
C GLY A 19 -33.23 -44.82 -54.13
N PHE A 20 -32.07 -44.49 -53.56
CA PHE A 20 -31.00 -45.47 -53.34
C PHE A 20 -31.42 -46.59 -52.36
N ILE A 21 -32.14 -46.22 -51.29
CA ILE A 21 -32.69 -47.18 -50.33
C ILE A 21 -33.76 -48.06 -50.98
N ALA A 22 -34.65 -47.48 -51.78
CA ALA A 22 -35.72 -48.22 -52.47
C ALA A 22 -35.19 -49.24 -53.49
N VAL A 23 -34.12 -48.91 -54.22
CA VAL A 23 -33.43 -49.85 -55.11
C VAL A 23 -32.78 -50.99 -54.33
N LYS A 24 -32.17 -50.70 -53.18
CA LYS A 24 -31.56 -51.73 -52.31
C LYS A 24 -32.58 -52.69 -51.70
N CYS A 25 -33.81 -52.23 -51.43
CA CYS A 25 -34.92 -53.07 -50.97
C CYS A 25 -35.62 -53.85 -52.11
N GLY A 26 -35.17 -53.71 -53.37
CA GLY A 26 -35.70 -54.44 -54.51
C GLY A 26 -37.08 -53.97 -54.99
N TRP A 27 -37.55 -52.81 -54.53
CA TRP A 27 -38.85 -52.25 -54.92
C TRP A 27 -38.83 -51.53 -56.26
N LEU A 28 -37.65 -51.23 -56.80
CA LEU A 28 -37.49 -50.47 -58.02
C LEU A 28 -36.35 -51.03 -58.88
N ASP A 29 -36.58 -51.14 -60.19
CA ASP A 29 -35.58 -51.64 -61.12
C ASP A 29 -34.43 -50.63 -61.30
N SER A 30 -33.20 -51.13 -61.27
CA SER A 30 -31.98 -50.30 -61.19
C SER A 30 -31.76 -49.45 -62.44
N THR A 31 -32.20 -49.96 -63.59
CA THR A 31 -32.15 -49.28 -64.90
C THR A 31 -33.08 -48.07 -64.96
N SER A 32 -34.31 -48.21 -64.45
CA SER A 32 -35.28 -47.12 -64.41
C SER A 32 -34.85 -46.02 -63.43
N TYR A 33 -34.33 -46.39 -62.25
CA TYR A 33 -33.80 -45.43 -61.29
C TYR A 33 -32.63 -44.62 -61.86
N ASN A 34 -31.67 -45.31 -62.50
CA ASN A 34 -30.46 -44.64 -63.01
C ASN A 34 -30.74 -43.66 -64.17
N SER A 35 -31.82 -43.86 -64.92
CA SER A 35 -32.25 -42.92 -65.96
C SER A 35 -32.82 -41.63 -65.36
N TRP A 36 -33.67 -41.74 -64.33
CA TRP A 36 -34.25 -40.58 -63.64
C TRP A 36 -33.22 -39.82 -62.79
N THR A 37 -32.27 -40.51 -62.16
CA THR A 37 -31.19 -39.85 -61.38
C THR A 37 -30.29 -38.99 -62.26
N ALA A 38 -30.02 -39.39 -63.50
CA ALA A 38 -29.24 -38.58 -64.45
C ALA A 38 -29.94 -37.25 -64.77
N PHE A 39 -31.26 -37.27 -64.98
CA PHE A 39 -32.04 -36.06 -65.24
C PHE A 39 -32.10 -35.14 -64.01
N VAL A 40 -32.45 -35.70 -62.85
CA VAL A 40 -32.54 -34.94 -61.59
C VAL A 40 -31.17 -34.39 -61.18
N GLY A 41 -30.10 -35.16 -61.37
CA GLY A 41 -28.72 -34.72 -61.14
C GLY A 41 -28.29 -33.58 -62.06
N GLY A 42 -28.70 -33.62 -63.34
CA GLY A 42 -28.46 -32.53 -64.28
C GLY A 42 -29.13 -31.21 -63.85
N VAL A 43 -30.42 -31.27 -63.46
CA VAL A 43 -31.15 -30.10 -62.95
C VAL A 43 -30.54 -29.57 -61.65
N ALA A 44 -30.15 -30.45 -60.74
CA ALA A 44 -29.49 -30.07 -59.48
C ALA A 44 -28.16 -29.33 -59.73
N THR A 45 -27.40 -29.75 -60.75
CA THR A 45 -26.11 -29.13 -61.11
C THR A 45 -26.30 -27.72 -61.64
N ILE A 46 -27.27 -27.50 -62.52
CA ILE A 46 -27.61 -26.17 -63.05
C ILE A 46 -28.08 -25.25 -61.92
N CYS A 47 -28.96 -25.76 -61.04
CA CYS A 47 -29.42 -25.02 -59.86
C CYS A 47 -28.28 -24.68 -58.89
N GLY A 48 -27.34 -25.61 -58.66
CA GLY A 48 -26.16 -25.39 -57.84
C GLY A 48 -25.24 -24.30 -58.40
N LEU A 49 -25.04 -24.29 -59.72
CA LEU A 49 -24.21 -23.29 -60.41
C LEU A 49 -24.82 -21.89 -60.30
N ILE A 50 -26.14 -21.77 -60.45
CA ILE A 50 -26.88 -20.51 -60.25
C ILE A 50 -26.83 -20.06 -58.79
N ALA A 51 -26.93 -20.99 -57.84
CA ALA A 51 -26.82 -20.67 -56.42
C ALA A 51 -25.41 -20.19 -56.03
N PHE A 52 -24.37 -20.68 -56.69
CA PHE A 52 -22.98 -20.25 -56.48
C PHE A 52 -22.67 -18.91 -57.18
N ALA A 53 -23.29 -18.65 -58.33
CA ALA A 53 -23.15 -17.38 -59.05
C ALA A 53 -23.86 -16.20 -58.35
N LEU A 54 -24.72 -16.45 -57.36
CA LEU A 54 -25.31 -15.40 -56.53
C LEU A 54 -24.30 -14.93 -55.47
N PRO A 55 -23.96 -13.64 -55.40
CA PRO A 55 -22.99 -13.14 -54.44
C PRO A 55 -23.48 -13.37 -53.01
N LYS A 56 -22.62 -14.00 -52.20
CA LYS A 56 -22.91 -14.40 -50.81
C LYS A 56 -22.70 -13.30 -49.77
N LEU A 57 -22.17 -12.13 -50.16
CA LEU A 57 -21.93 -10.99 -49.29
C LEU A 57 -22.29 -9.72 -50.03
N THR A 58 -23.28 -8.99 -49.51
CA THR A 58 -23.71 -7.71 -50.09
C THR A 58 -22.75 -6.63 -49.59
N PRO A 59 -22.25 -5.70 -50.42
CA PRO A 59 -21.38 -4.61 -49.97
C PRO A 59 -22.01 -3.70 -48.89
N SER A 60 -23.32 -3.73 -48.72
CA SER A 60 -24.05 -3.09 -47.62
C SER A 60 -23.74 -3.70 -46.25
N ASP A 61 -23.51 -5.02 -46.18
CA ASP A 61 -23.24 -5.72 -44.93
C ASP A 61 -21.84 -5.37 -44.40
N ILE A 62 -20.87 -5.18 -45.31
CA ILE A 62 -19.51 -4.76 -44.98
C ILE A 62 -19.48 -3.30 -44.51
N LYS A 63 -20.22 -2.40 -45.19
CA LYS A 63 -20.32 -0.99 -44.80
C LYS A 63 -21.00 -0.83 -43.43
N GLY A 64 -22.04 -1.62 -43.16
CA GLY A 64 -22.76 -1.58 -41.88
C GLY A 64 -21.92 -2.09 -40.70
N VAL A 65 -21.06 -3.08 -40.91
CA VAL A 65 -20.11 -3.55 -39.89
C VAL A 65 -19.05 -2.48 -39.61
N GLY A 66 -18.47 -1.88 -40.66
CA GLY A 66 -17.46 -0.82 -40.50
C GLY A 66 -17.99 0.42 -39.76
N SER A 67 -19.21 0.86 -40.06
CA SER A 67 -19.82 2.01 -39.37
C SER A 67 -20.15 1.71 -37.92
N LYS A 68 -20.60 0.48 -37.60
CA LYS A 68 -20.88 0.06 -36.22
C LYS A 68 -19.60 0.00 -35.40
N SER A 69 -18.54 -0.60 -35.93
CA SER A 69 -17.25 -0.62 -35.23
C SER A 69 -16.70 0.79 -35.00
N LEU A 70 -16.80 1.69 -35.98
CA LEU A 70 -16.42 3.10 -35.78
C LEU A 70 -17.27 3.79 -34.71
N GLN A 71 -18.57 3.49 -34.65
CA GLN A 71 -19.45 4.02 -33.61
C GLN A 71 -19.10 3.48 -32.22
N GLU A 72 -18.81 2.19 -32.10
CA GLU A 72 -18.33 1.57 -30.86
C GLU A 72 -16.99 2.15 -30.41
N PHE A 73 -16.05 2.39 -31.35
CA PHE A 73 -14.78 3.05 -31.05
C PHE A 73 -14.97 4.50 -30.60
N ALA A 74 -15.89 5.24 -31.23
CA ALA A 74 -16.22 6.60 -30.80
C ALA A 74 -16.83 6.61 -29.40
N GLN A 75 -17.76 5.69 -29.11
CA GLN A 75 -18.34 5.54 -27.76
C GLN A 75 -17.30 5.16 -26.72
N LEU A 76 -16.38 4.23 -27.05
CA LEU A 76 -15.26 3.86 -26.18
C LEU A 76 -14.31 5.04 -25.96
N ALA A 77 -14.06 5.86 -26.98
CA ALA A 77 -13.23 7.05 -26.85
C ALA A 77 -13.88 8.11 -25.94
N ASP A 78 -15.19 8.33 -26.08
CA ASP A 78 -15.96 9.23 -25.22
C ASP A 78 -16.00 8.71 -23.77
N GLU A 79 -16.22 7.41 -23.58
CA GLU A 79 -16.22 6.79 -22.26
C GLU A 79 -14.84 6.88 -21.61
N LEU A 80 -13.76 6.62 -22.38
CA LEU A 80 -12.39 6.75 -21.89
C LEU A 80 -12.06 8.20 -21.52
N ALA A 81 -12.44 9.17 -22.34
CA ALA A 81 -12.24 10.59 -22.04
C ALA A 81 -13.00 11.01 -20.76
N SER A 82 -14.23 10.51 -20.57
CA SER A 82 -15.01 10.77 -19.37
C SER A 82 -14.35 10.15 -18.11
N LYS A 83 -13.81 8.93 -18.23
CA LYS A 83 -13.12 8.24 -17.14
C LYS A 83 -11.79 8.90 -16.80
N GLU A 84 -11.03 9.35 -17.78
CA GLU A 84 -9.79 10.08 -17.56
C GLU A 84 -10.05 11.40 -16.82
N SER A 85 -11.11 12.12 -17.21
CA SER A 85 -11.54 13.34 -16.51
C SER A 85 -11.95 13.05 -15.06
N GLU A 86 -12.70 11.97 -14.83
CA GLU A 86 -13.11 11.53 -13.49
C GLU A 86 -11.89 11.17 -12.61
N ILE A 87 -10.91 10.45 -13.16
CA ILE A 87 -9.65 10.10 -12.49
C ILE A 87 -8.88 11.37 -12.13
N HIS A 88 -8.75 12.31 -13.07
CA HIS A 88 -8.03 13.57 -12.84
C HIS A 88 -8.69 14.41 -11.74
N SER A 89 -10.03 14.50 -11.74
CA SER A 89 -10.77 15.21 -10.67
C SER A 89 -10.54 14.56 -9.31
N LYS A 90 -10.67 13.23 -9.21
CA LYS A 90 -10.44 12.48 -7.96
C LYS A 90 -9.00 12.60 -7.48
N ALA A 91 -8.01 12.54 -8.36
CA ALA A 91 -6.61 12.74 -8.02
C ALA A 91 -6.38 14.14 -7.43
N THR A 92 -7.01 15.16 -8.01
CA THR A 92 -6.93 16.54 -7.52
C THR A 92 -7.59 16.69 -6.14
N GLU A 93 -8.74 16.06 -5.92
CA GLU A 93 -9.41 16.03 -4.61
C GLU A 93 -8.57 15.33 -3.54
N LEU A 94 -7.96 14.19 -3.87
CA LEU A 94 -7.06 13.47 -2.96
C LEU A 94 -5.85 14.33 -2.57
N LEU A 95 -5.26 15.06 -3.51
CA LEU A 95 -4.16 16.00 -3.21
C LEU A 95 -4.60 17.14 -2.29
N LYS A 96 -5.83 17.66 -2.46
CA LYS A 96 -6.39 18.68 -1.56
C LYS A 96 -6.63 18.12 -0.15
N LEU A 97 -7.21 16.92 -0.06
CA LEU A 97 -7.46 16.24 1.21
C LEU A 97 -6.15 15.92 1.96
N ASP A 98 -5.12 15.45 1.27
CA ASP A 98 -3.81 15.18 1.88
C ASP A 98 -3.16 16.45 2.45
N LYS A 99 -3.26 17.57 1.70
CA LYS A 99 -2.79 18.88 2.20
C LYS A 99 -3.53 19.32 3.46
N GLN A 100 -4.86 19.17 3.48
CA GLN A 100 -5.67 19.52 4.66
C GLN A 100 -5.29 18.67 5.88
N LYS A 101 -5.14 17.35 5.73
CA LYS A 101 -4.72 16.46 6.81
C LYS A 101 -3.34 16.80 7.36
N LYS A 102 -2.38 17.17 6.49
CA LYS A 102 -1.05 17.61 6.91
C LYS A 102 -1.12 18.86 7.78
N ILE A 103 -1.94 19.83 7.39
CA ILE A 103 -2.14 21.06 8.17
C ILE A 103 -2.77 20.75 9.53
N GLU A 104 -3.84 19.94 9.57
CA GLU A 104 -4.49 19.52 10.82
C GLU A 104 -3.49 18.85 11.78
N PHE A 105 -2.65 17.96 11.25
CA PHE A 105 -1.64 17.27 12.04
C PHE A 105 -0.59 18.24 12.62
N LEU A 106 -0.15 19.22 11.83
CA LEU A 106 0.78 20.26 12.30
C LEU A 106 0.13 21.14 13.38
N VAL A 107 -1.12 21.54 13.19
CA VAL A 107 -1.88 22.32 14.19
C VAL A 107 -2.01 21.53 15.49
N ARG A 108 -2.34 20.23 15.41
CA ARG A 108 -2.44 19.35 16.58
C ARG A 108 -1.11 19.21 17.32
N LYS A 109 0.01 19.15 16.59
CA LYS A 109 1.35 19.14 17.19
C LYS A 109 1.65 20.45 17.92
N ALA A 110 1.35 21.59 17.29
CA ALA A 110 1.54 22.90 17.90
C ALA A 110 0.69 23.05 19.18
N SER A 111 -0.58 22.67 19.13
CA SER A 111 -1.46 22.72 20.31
C SER A 111 -0.98 21.83 21.45
N LEU A 112 -0.48 20.62 21.12
CA LEU A 112 0.09 19.73 22.13
C LEU A 112 1.37 20.33 22.74
N SER A 113 2.23 20.94 21.93
CA SER A 113 3.45 21.59 22.42
C SER A 113 3.12 22.70 23.43
N VAL A 114 2.15 23.56 23.10
CA VAL A 114 1.70 24.64 24.00
C VAL A 114 1.14 24.05 25.29
N PHE A 115 0.31 23.02 25.21
CA PHE A 115 -0.22 22.34 26.39
C PHE A 115 0.87 21.73 27.29
N LEU A 116 1.92 21.17 26.69
CA LEU A 116 3.05 20.62 27.44
C LEU A 116 3.89 21.70 28.11
N GLN A 117 4.15 22.82 27.43
CA GLN A 117 4.82 23.99 28.01
C GLN A 117 4.05 24.51 29.23
N ASP A 118 2.73 24.65 29.10
CA ASP A 118 1.85 25.03 30.20
C ASP A 118 1.90 24.05 31.39
N ARG A 119 1.99 22.74 31.11
CA ARG A 119 2.16 21.72 32.15
C ARG A 119 3.50 21.84 32.85
N ILE A 120 4.57 22.06 32.11
CA ILE A 120 5.92 22.25 32.66
C ILE A 120 5.91 23.47 33.57
N ALA A 121 5.45 24.63 33.09
CA ALA A 121 5.42 25.85 33.87
C ALA A 121 4.60 25.71 35.17
N ARG A 122 3.43 25.07 35.11
CA ARG A 122 2.64 24.79 36.32
C ARG A 122 3.36 23.86 37.29
N ASN A 123 4.03 22.83 36.79
CA ASN A 123 4.76 21.90 37.63
C ASN A 123 5.99 22.55 38.26
N GLU A 124 6.73 23.38 37.51
CA GLU A 124 7.86 24.17 38.02
C GLU A 124 7.41 25.10 39.14
N ASN A 125 6.34 25.87 38.92
CA ASN A 125 5.76 26.72 39.96
C ASN A 125 5.34 25.91 41.19
N ARG A 126 4.71 24.75 40.99
CA ARG A 126 4.32 23.87 42.10
C ARG A 126 5.52 23.26 42.84
N ILE A 127 6.63 22.97 42.16
CA ILE A 127 7.88 22.53 42.78
C ILE A 127 8.45 23.65 43.65
N ILE A 128 8.49 24.88 43.12
CA ILE A 128 8.95 26.06 43.86
C ILE A 128 8.06 26.31 45.08
N ASP A 129 6.73 26.26 44.92
CA ASP A 129 5.78 26.41 46.02
C ASP A 129 5.97 25.34 47.10
N LEU A 130 6.19 24.08 46.70
CA LEU A 130 6.45 22.99 47.63
C LEU A 130 7.79 23.12 48.35
N LEU A 131 8.83 23.64 47.68
CA LEU A 131 10.12 23.96 48.31
C LEU A 131 9.96 25.06 49.36
N HIS A 132 9.18 26.11 49.07
CA HIS A 132 8.95 27.22 50.00
C HIS A 132 8.00 26.87 51.15
N GLN A 133 6.92 26.11 50.92
CA GLN A 133 5.90 25.84 51.94
C GLN A 133 6.29 24.77 52.96
N LYS A 134 7.16 23.82 52.61
CA LYS A 134 7.49 22.67 53.49
C LYS A 134 8.62 22.92 54.48
N HIS A 135 9.11 24.16 54.66
CA HIS A 135 10.33 24.41 55.45
C HIS A 135 11.48 23.47 55.04
N ASN A 136 11.57 23.13 53.75
CA ASN A 136 12.75 22.47 53.21
C ASN A 136 13.86 23.49 52.96
N GLU A 137 13.98 24.48 53.85
CA GLU A 137 15.11 25.41 53.88
C GLU A 137 16.41 24.61 53.88
N GLU A 138 16.45 23.47 54.60
CA GLU A 138 17.57 22.54 54.60
C GLU A 138 17.89 21.99 53.19
N ILE A 139 16.89 21.64 52.37
CA ILE A 139 17.15 21.19 51.00
C ILE A 139 17.64 22.33 50.12
N VAL A 140 17.10 23.54 50.29
CA VAL A 140 17.53 24.71 49.52
C VAL A 140 18.95 25.13 49.93
N THR A 141 19.29 25.12 51.22
CA THR A 141 20.64 25.38 51.71
C THR A 141 21.60 24.28 51.28
N LEU A 142 21.24 23.01 51.38
CA LEU A 142 22.07 21.90 50.89
C LEU A 142 22.29 21.97 49.37
N LEU A 143 21.27 22.35 48.58
CA LEU A 143 21.43 22.58 47.14
C LEU A 143 22.40 23.75 46.85
N ASN A 144 22.30 24.82 47.62
CA ASN A 144 23.21 25.96 47.51
C ASN A 144 24.63 25.58 47.93
N GLU A 145 24.80 24.84 49.02
CA GLU A 145 26.09 24.32 49.51
C GLU A 145 26.71 23.33 48.51
N VAL A 146 25.92 22.46 47.89
CA VAL A 146 26.38 21.56 46.82
C VAL A 146 26.83 22.36 45.60
N THR A 147 26.08 23.40 45.22
CA THR A 147 26.43 24.27 44.09
C THR A 147 27.72 25.04 44.37
N GLU A 148 27.85 25.61 45.57
CA GLU A 148 29.06 26.32 46.00
C GLU A 148 30.27 25.38 46.09
N SER A 149 30.09 24.17 46.64
CA SER A 149 31.13 23.15 46.71
C SER A 149 31.54 22.68 45.32
N THR A 150 30.60 22.55 44.38
CA THR A 150 30.88 22.16 42.99
C THR A 150 31.66 23.26 42.27
N ASN A 151 31.29 24.53 42.47
CA ASN A 151 32.03 25.65 41.90
C ASN A 151 33.46 25.74 42.46
N LYS A 152 33.63 25.60 43.79
CA LYS A 152 34.95 25.54 44.42
C LYS A 152 35.78 24.36 43.91
N LEU A 153 35.15 23.20 43.72
CA LEU A 153 35.80 22.01 43.20
C LEU A 153 36.24 22.22 41.75
N ASN A 154 35.43 22.86 40.91
CA ASN A 154 35.81 23.16 39.53
C ASN A 154 37.01 24.11 39.47
N VAL A 155 37.00 25.21 40.26
CA VAL A 155 38.14 26.13 40.35
C VAL A 155 39.39 25.42 40.83
N LEU A 156 39.29 24.60 41.88
CA LEU A 156 40.43 23.86 42.41
C LEU A 156 40.94 22.82 41.40
N ASN A 157 40.06 22.19 40.63
CA ASN A 157 40.45 21.23 39.61
C ASN A 157 41.16 21.93 38.45
N GLU A 158 40.70 23.12 38.03
CA GLU A 158 41.40 23.97 37.08
C GLU A 158 42.79 24.38 37.59
N GLU A 159 42.90 24.77 38.86
CA GLU A 159 44.18 25.09 39.52
C GLU A 159 45.12 23.89 39.57
N ILE A 160 44.63 22.71 39.92
CA ILE A 160 45.40 21.45 39.94
C ILE A 160 45.91 21.11 38.53
N GLN A 161 45.05 21.23 37.51
CA GLN A 161 45.42 20.98 36.11
C GLN A 161 46.45 21.96 35.57
N SER A 162 46.49 23.18 36.12
CA SER A 162 47.48 24.22 35.76
C SER A 162 48.81 24.10 36.51
N ASN A 163 48.93 23.21 37.50
CA ASN A 163 50.09 23.06 38.36
C ASN A 163 51.19 22.19 37.72
N GLU A 164 52.46 22.56 37.92
CA GLU A 164 53.65 21.86 37.41
C GLU A 164 53.75 20.39 37.89
N HIS A 165 53.07 20.04 39.00
CA HIS A 165 53.07 18.71 39.59
C HIS A 165 51.69 18.00 39.56
N VAL A 166 50.91 18.23 38.50
CA VAL A 166 49.55 17.66 38.32
C VAL A 166 49.50 16.13 38.49
N ASP A 167 50.52 15.41 38.05
CA ASP A 167 50.56 13.94 38.09
C ASP A 167 50.63 13.39 39.53
N LEU A 168 51.47 14.01 40.38
CA LEU A 168 51.59 13.67 41.81
C LEU A 168 50.30 14.02 42.56
N LEU A 169 49.68 15.16 42.25
CA LEU A 169 48.43 15.60 42.86
C LEU A 169 47.28 14.64 42.52
N ASN A 170 47.15 14.24 41.26
CA ASN A 170 46.14 13.26 40.83
C ASN A 170 46.36 11.88 41.46
N GLU A 171 47.62 11.44 41.62
CA GLU A 171 47.93 10.18 42.29
C GLU A 171 47.49 10.20 43.77
N ILE A 172 47.77 11.29 44.49
CA ILE A 172 47.37 11.47 45.90
C ILE A 172 45.84 11.50 46.04
N ILE A 173 45.15 12.25 45.16
CA ILE A 173 43.68 12.35 45.14
C ILE A 173 43.05 10.98 44.90
N ASN A 174 43.54 10.24 43.91
CA ASN A 174 43.04 8.89 43.58
C ASN A 174 43.28 7.90 44.72
N LYS A 175 44.43 7.99 45.41
CA LYS A 175 44.75 7.14 46.56
C LYS A 175 43.88 7.45 47.77
N SER A 176 43.48 8.71 47.96
CA SER A 176 42.53 9.12 49.00
C SER A 176 41.11 8.66 48.69
N ARG A 177 40.65 8.80 47.45
CA ARG A 177 39.29 8.43 47.02
C ARG A 177 39.00 6.92 47.15
N ASN A 178 39.97 6.06 46.86
CA ASN A 178 39.82 4.61 47.02
C ASN A 178 39.73 4.15 48.49
N LYS A 179 40.07 5.02 49.46
CA LYS A 179 39.98 4.71 50.90
C LYS A 179 38.56 4.92 51.47
N GLU A 180 37.71 5.64 50.73
CA GLU A 180 36.32 5.97 51.10
C GLU A 180 35.28 5.25 50.23
N GLU A 181 35.61 4.12 49.60
CA GLU A 181 34.58 3.25 49.01
C GLU A 181 33.70 2.67 50.14
N ILE A 182 32.64 3.40 50.44
CA ILE A 182 31.48 2.99 51.24
C ILE A 182 30.98 1.65 50.71
N ASN A 183 30.86 0.67 51.61
CA ASN A 183 30.31 -0.66 51.34
C ASN A 183 28.96 -0.56 50.59
N MET A 184 29.01 -0.74 49.27
CA MET A 184 27.86 -0.70 48.36
C MET A 184 26.85 -1.83 48.61
N SER A 185 27.16 -2.75 49.52
CA SER A 185 26.28 -3.82 50.01
C SER A 185 25.15 -3.30 50.90
N THR A 186 25.34 -2.20 51.64
CA THR A 186 24.33 -1.69 52.58
C THR A 186 23.20 -0.93 51.87
N VAL A 187 23.48 -0.33 50.71
CA VAL A 187 22.48 0.42 49.92
C VAL A 187 21.56 -0.53 49.12
N ALA A 188 22.04 -1.72 48.75
CA ALA A 188 21.26 -2.73 48.04
C ALA A 188 20.17 -3.38 48.92
N GLU A 189 20.33 -3.34 50.25
CA GLU A 189 19.41 -3.96 51.21
C GLU A 189 18.16 -3.10 51.48
N ILE A 190 18.21 -1.80 51.17
CA ILE A 190 17.18 -0.81 51.54
C ILE A 190 16.20 -0.51 50.38
N MET A 191 16.45 -0.99 49.15
CA MET A 191 15.60 -0.71 47.99
C MET A 191 14.60 -1.84 47.65
N PRO A 192 13.29 -1.56 47.52
CA PRO A 192 12.32 -2.54 47.04
C PRO A 192 12.49 -2.84 45.54
N PHE A 193 12.41 -4.12 45.17
CA PHE A 193 12.49 -4.64 43.79
C PHE A 193 11.39 -4.01 42.92
N PRO A 194 11.73 -3.14 41.95
CA PRO A 194 12.44 -3.50 40.72
C PRO A 194 13.59 -2.54 40.33
N PHE A 195 13.95 -1.58 41.18
CA PHE A 195 14.91 -0.51 40.85
C PHE A 195 16.38 -0.98 40.80
N VAL A 196 16.71 -2.08 41.48
CA VAL A 196 18.06 -2.67 41.51
C VAL A 196 18.53 -3.07 40.10
N GLY A 197 17.62 -3.57 39.26
CA GLY A 197 17.93 -3.97 37.88
C GLY A 197 18.19 -2.78 36.96
N LEU A 198 17.40 -1.71 37.10
CA LEU A 198 17.54 -0.50 36.28
C LEU A 198 18.84 0.25 36.58
N PHE A 199 19.22 0.33 37.85
CA PHE A 199 20.44 1.03 38.27
C PHE A 199 21.70 0.33 37.78
N LYS A 200 21.70 -1.01 37.77
CA LYS A 200 22.83 -1.81 37.28
C LYS A 200 23.05 -1.66 35.77
N ILE A 201 21.98 -1.43 35.02
CA ILE A 201 22.02 -1.17 33.57
C ILE A 201 22.54 0.25 33.29
N LEU A 202 22.11 1.24 34.08
CA LEU A 202 22.58 2.62 33.96
C LEU A 202 24.07 2.75 34.31
N ALA A 203 24.54 2.11 35.39
CA ALA A 203 25.94 2.16 35.80
C ALA A 203 26.90 1.45 34.83
N LYS A 204 26.41 0.47 34.05
CA LYS A 204 27.20 -0.20 33.02
C LYS A 204 27.37 0.65 31.76
N LYS A 205 26.49 1.64 31.54
CA LYS A 205 26.49 2.46 30.31
C LYS A 205 27.38 3.71 30.41
N THR A 206 27.78 4.10 31.62
CA THR A 206 28.63 5.27 31.89
C THR A 206 30.13 4.97 31.99
N LYS A 207 30.54 3.69 31.90
CA LYS A 207 31.95 3.30 31.69
C LYS A 207 32.17 2.94 30.22
N LEU A 208 32.32 3.96 29.37
CA LEU A 208 32.91 3.89 28.02
C LEU A 208 33.56 5.23 27.71
#